data_AF-A0A8H4BHQ8-F1
#
_entry.id   AF-A0A8H4BHQ8-F1
#
_cell.length_a   1.000
_cell.length_b   1.000
_cell.length_c   1.000
_cell.angle_alpha   90.00
_cell.angle_beta   90.00
_cell.angle_gamma   90.00
#
_symmetry.space_group_name_H-M   'P 1'
#
loop_
_entity.id
_entity.type
_entity.pdbx_description
1 polymer ?
#
loop_
_entity_poly.entity_id
_entity_poly.type
_entity_poly.pdbx_seq_one_letter_code
_entity_poly.pdbx_strand_id
1 'polypeptide(L)'
;YLPAALIAAFIKRMARLSLTAPPAASVIIIPFIYNLLKRHPTCMTLIHSNKAVEEATDPFSMDNLNPYECRAIESSLWEVQTLSQHYYANVSTLAKIFGEQFLKPKYNLEDFLDHTYATVSAY
;
A
#
# COMPACT_ATOMS: atom_id res chain seq x y z
N TYR A 1 11.45 -14.68 -11.89
CA TYR A 1 10.58 -14.80 -10.70
C TYR A 1 11.15 -13.93 -9.60
N LEU A 2 10.40 -12.95 -9.10
CA LEU A 2 10.82 -12.11 -7.99
C LEU A 2 10.34 -12.74 -6.67
N PRO A 3 11.18 -12.81 -5.62
CA PRO A 3 10.78 -13.36 -4.32
C PRO A 3 9.67 -12.54 -3.67
N ALA A 4 8.72 -13.21 -2.99
CA ALA A 4 7.61 -12.54 -2.30
C ALA A 4 8.10 -11.58 -1.20
N ALA A 5 9.18 -11.91 -0.49
CA ALA A 5 9.77 -11.06 0.54
C ALA A 5 10.22 -9.70 -0.01
N LEU A 6 10.83 -9.68 -1.21
CA LEU A 6 11.27 -8.46 -1.88
C LEU A 6 10.08 -7.56 -2.24
N ILE A 7 9.01 -8.16 -2.76
CA ILE A 7 7.80 -7.42 -3.15
C ILE A 7 7.08 -6.89 -1.91
N ALA A 8 6.98 -7.69 -0.85
CA ALA A 8 6.42 -7.26 0.43
C ALA A 8 7.22 -6.10 1.02
N ALA A 9 8.55 -6.16 0.99
CA ALA A 9 9.43 -5.08 1.43
C ALA A 9 9.15 -3.79 0.66
N PHE A 10 9.01 -3.89 -0.67
CA PHE A 10 8.71 -2.74 -1.50
C PHE A 10 7.33 -2.14 -1.22
N ILE A 11 6.30 -2.98 -1.13
CA ILE A 11 4.93 -2.56 -0.78
C ILE A 11 4.91 -1.85 0.57
N LYS A 12 5.48 -2.47 1.61
CA LYS A 12 5.48 -1.93 2.98
C LYS A 12 6.25 -0.61 3.08
N ARG A 13 7.39 -0.49 2.38
CA ARG A 13 8.14 0.77 2.31
C ARG A 13 7.36 1.89 1.63
N MET A 14 6.74 1.61 0.49
CA MET A 14 5.89 2.58 -0.20
C MET A 14 4.68 2.99 0.64
N ALA A 15 4.05 2.04 1.34
CA ALA A 15 2.89 2.32 2.19
C ALA A 15 3.25 3.29 3.33
N ARG A 16 4.38 3.09 4.03
CA ARG A 16 4.86 4.06 5.02
C ARG A 16 5.22 5.42 4.41
N LEU A 17 5.88 5.44 3.25
CA LEU A 17 6.19 6.71 2.58
C LEU A 17 4.91 7.47 2.20
N SER A 18 3.82 6.78 1.84
CA SER A 18 2.54 7.41 1.49
C SER A 18 1.84 8.13 2.65
N LEU A 19 2.18 7.84 3.91
CA LEU A 19 1.64 8.57 5.06
C LEU A 19 2.18 10.00 5.17
N THR A 20 3.41 10.24 4.71
CA THR A 20 4.04 11.56 4.70
C THR A 20 4.03 12.20 3.32
N ALA A 21 3.57 11.48 2.30
CA ALA A 21 3.56 11.93 0.93
C ALA A 21 2.44 12.94 0.66
N PRO A 22 2.62 13.82 -0.36
CA PRO A 22 1.53 14.65 -0.84
C PRO A 22 0.35 13.79 -1.38
N PRO A 23 -0.91 14.26 -1.33
CA PRO A 23 -2.06 13.49 -1.81
C PRO A 23 -1.93 13.05 -3.27
N ALA A 24 -1.34 13.89 -4.11
CA ALA A 24 -1.01 13.57 -5.51
C ALA A 24 -0.20 12.27 -5.65
N ALA A 25 0.81 12.07 -4.80
CA ALA A 25 1.61 10.86 -4.80
C ALA A 25 0.83 9.67 -4.23
N SER A 26 0.04 9.86 -3.17
CA SER A 26 -0.77 8.79 -2.58
C SER A 26 -1.80 8.22 -3.55
N VAL A 27 -2.38 9.04 -4.43
CA VAL A 27 -3.32 8.61 -5.49
C VAL A 27 -2.66 7.64 -6.49
N ILE A 28 -1.35 7.70 -6.70
CA ILE A 28 -0.61 6.77 -7.57
C ILE A 28 -0.12 5.55 -6.78
N ILE A 29 0.37 5.75 -5.56
CA ILE A 29 0.91 4.68 -4.71
C ILE A 29 -0.15 3.63 -4.37
N ILE A 30 -1.39 4.05 -4.06
CA ILE A 30 -2.47 3.15 -3.64
C ILE A 30 -2.83 2.14 -4.77
N PRO A 31 -3.19 2.56 -6.00
CA PRO A 31 -3.41 1.65 -7.12
C PRO A 31 -2.19 0.79 -7.47
N PHE A 32 -0.99 1.33 -7.29
CA PHE A 32 0.24 0.59 -7.53
C PHE A 32 0.42 -0.57 -6.54
N ILE A 33 0.19 -0.34 -5.24
CA ILE A 33 0.18 -1.39 -4.23
C ILE A 33 -0.91 -2.44 -4.56
N TYR A 34 -2.11 -2.00 -4.95
CA TYR A 34 -3.19 -2.90 -5.34
C TYR A 34 -2.76 -3.85 -6.48
N ASN A 35 -2.14 -3.29 -7.52
CA ASN A 35 -1.65 -4.06 -8.66
C ASN A 35 -0.58 -5.09 -8.26
N LEU A 36 0.32 -4.73 -7.34
CA LEU A 36 1.35 -5.65 -6.84
C LEU A 36 0.74 -6.80 -6.02
N LEU A 37 -0.21 -6.52 -5.13
CA LEU A 37 -0.89 -7.54 -4.34
C LEU A 37 -1.73 -8.49 -5.22
N LYS A 38 -2.41 -7.94 -6.23
CA LYS A 38 -3.17 -8.75 -7.19
C LYS A 38 -2.27 -9.64 -8.03
N ARG A 39 -1.07 -9.18 -8.40
CA ARG A 39 -0.07 -9.97 -9.14
C ARG A 39 0.60 -11.04 -8.26
N HIS A 40 0.74 -10.78 -6.96
CA HIS A 40 1.47 -11.62 -6.02
C HIS A 40 0.62 -11.98 -4.80
N PRO A 41 -0.26 -13.01 -4.89
CA PRO A 41 -1.21 -13.35 -3.83
C PRO A 41 -0.55 -13.78 -2.51
N THR A 42 0.71 -14.20 -2.53
CA THR A 42 1.49 -14.48 -1.31
C THR A 42 1.65 -13.26 -0.40
N CYS A 43 1.66 -12.05 -0.98
CA CYS A 43 1.72 -10.79 -0.26
C CYS A 43 0.36 -10.35 0.31
N MET A 44 -0.74 -11.06 0.01
CA MET A 44 -2.07 -10.74 0.55
C MET A 44 -2.16 -10.94 2.07
N THR A 45 -1.25 -11.74 2.62
CA THR A 45 -1.04 -11.92 4.07
C THR A 45 -0.79 -10.60 4.81
N LEU A 46 -0.30 -9.57 4.11
CA LEU A 46 -0.10 -8.23 4.64
C LEU A 46 -1.40 -7.46 4.93
N ILE A 47 -2.49 -7.78 4.22
CA ILE A 47 -3.82 -7.20 4.49
C ILE A 47 -4.56 -8.06 5.51
N HIS A 48 -4.54 -9.37 5.31
CA HIS A 48 -5.24 -10.32 6.15
C HIS A 48 -4.30 -11.44 6.56
N SER A 49 -3.87 -11.39 7.82
CA SER A 49 -3.10 -12.45 8.45
C SER A 49 -4.01 -13.26 9.37
N ASN A 50 -3.99 -14.60 9.20
CA ASN A 50 -4.66 -15.54 10.11
C ASN A 50 -3.75 -15.96 11.28
N LYS A 51 -2.58 -15.33 11.43
CA LYS A 51 -1.76 -15.52 12.63
C LYS A 51 -2.47 -14.80 13.76
N ALA A 52 -2.83 -15.54 14.82
CA ALA A 52 -3.32 -14.94 16.06
C ALA A 52 -2.35 -13.82 16.45
N VAL A 53 -2.87 -12.61 16.67
CA VAL A 53 -2.08 -11.42 17.02
C VAL A 53 -1.54 -11.61 18.44
N GLU A 54 -0.58 -12.52 18.61
CA GLU A 54 0.10 -12.75 19.89
C GLU A 54 1.11 -11.63 20.16
N GLU A 55 1.66 -11.04 19.11
CA GLU A 55 2.58 -9.91 19.19
C GLU A 55 1.91 -8.65 18.63
N ALA A 56 1.59 -7.71 19.52
CA ALA A 56 1.05 -6.39 19.15
C ALA A 56 2.09 -5.48 18.44
N THR A 57 3.30 -5.97 18.18
CA THR A 57 4.42 -5.18 17.66
C THR A 57 4.70 -5.55 16.20
N ASP A 58 4.70 -4.57 15.31
CA ASP A 58 5.03 -4.75 13.89
C ASP A 58 6.51 -5.15 13.74
N PRO A 59 6.84 -6.33 13.17
CA PRO A 59 8.23 -6.79 13.01
C PRO A 59 9.02 -6.04 11.94
N PHE A 60 8.37 -5.17 11.14
CA PHE A 60 9.00 -4.49 10.02
C PHE A 60 9.96 -3.36 10.42
N SER A 61 11.21 -3.43 9.92
CA SER A 61 12.23 -2.39 10.08
C SER A 61 12.44 -1.58 8.80
N MET A 62 12.40 -0.25 8.92
CA MET A 62 12.61 0.68 7.79
C MET A 62 14.07 0.95 7.46
N ASP A 63 14.95 0.85 8.46
CA ASP A 63 16.35 1.20 8.35
C ASP A 63 17.15 0.11 7.60
N ASN A 64 16.63 -1.11 7.59
CA ASN A 64 17.21 -2.23 6.87
C ASN A 64 17.05 -2.04 5.35
N LEU A 65 18.17 -1.71 4.69
CA LEU A 65 18.26 -1.60 3.23
C LEU A 65 18.07 -2.94 2.52
N ASN A 66 18.42 -4.05 3.19
CA ASN A 66 18.24 -5.39 2.64
C ASN A 66 16.74 -5.79 2.71
N PRO A 67 16.05 -5.93 1.57
CA PRO A 67 14.63 -6.27 1.55
C PRO A 67 14.33 -7.67 2.10
N TYR A 68 15.32 -8.56 2.17
CA TYR A 68 15.16 -9.90 2.75
C TYR A 68 15.21 -9.88 4.29
N GLU A 69 15.81 -8.86 4.90
CA GLU A 69 16.01 -8.76 6.36
C GLU A 69 15.04 -7.77 7.03
N CYS A 70 14.27 -7.00 6.25
CA CYS A 70 13.30 -6.04 6.79
C CYS A 70 12.04 -6.68 7.41
N ARG A 71 11.85 -8.00 7.28
CA ARG A 71 10.71 -8.79 7.79
C ARG A 71 9.33 -8.27 7.38
N ALA A 72 9.23 -7.63 6.21
CA ALA A 72 7.96 -7.07 5.74
C ALA A 72 6.84 -8.10 5.56
N ILE A 73 7.13 -9.33 5.10
CA ILE A 73 6.11 -10.37 4.88
C ILE A 73 5.40 -10.83 6.18
N GLU A 74 6.03 -10.60 7.33
CA GLU A 74 5.47 -10.94 8.64
C GLU A 74 4.69 -9.79 9.27
N SER A 75 4.71 -8.61 8.62
CA SER A 75 4.01 -7.40 9.05
C SER A 75 2.62 -7.26 8.44
N SER A 76 1.91 -6.19 8.83
CA SER A 76 0.60 -5.82 8.29
C SER A 76 0.62 -4.41 7.70
N LEU A 77 -0.23 -4.13 6.71
CA LEU A 77 -0.32 -2.82 6.02
C LEU A 77 -1.29 -1.85 6.71
N TRP A 78 -1.01 -1.50 7.97
CA TRP A 78 -1.78 -0.52 8.72
C TRP A 78 -1.82 0.86 8.05
N GLU A 79 -0.78 1.19 7.29
CA GLU A 79 -0.66 2.48 6.62
C GLU A 79 -1.77 2.71 5.59
N VAL A 80 -2.14 1.66 4.84
CA VAL A 80 -3.24 1.73 3.86
C VAL A 80 -4.60 1.86 4.57
N GLN A 81 -4.76 1.18 5.70
CA GLN A 81 -5.96 1.32 6.53
C GLN A 81 -6.10 2.75 7.07
N THR A 82 -5.01 3.39 7.50
CA THR A 82 -5.02 4.80 7.92
C THR A 82 -5.40 5.74 6.77
N LEU A 83 -4.90 5.49 5.55
CA LEU A 83 -5.25 6.29 4.36
C LEU A 83 -6.74 6.21 3.98
N SER A 84 -7.47 5.19 4.42
CA SER A 84 -8.93 5.12 4.23
C SER A 84 -9.68 6.27 4.92
N GLN A 85 -9.07 6.93 5.91
CA GLN A 85 -9.61 8.10 6.63
C GLN A 85 -8.90 9.40 6.24
N HIS A 86 -8.24 9.45 5.07
CA HIS A 86 -7.55 10.64 4.59
C HIS A 86 -8.54 11.79 4.27
N TYR A 87 -8.12 13.04 4.51
CA TYR A 87 -8.97 14.23 4.31
C TYR A 87 -9.44 14.41 2.87
N TYR A 88 -8.57 14.05 1.90
CA TYR A 88 -8.90 14.12 0.48
C TYR A 88 -9.70 12.88 0.06
N ALA A 89 -10.93 13.12 -0.40
CA ALA A 89 -11.91 12.07 -0.68
C ALA A 89 -11.40 11.01 -1.67
N ASN A 90 -10.68 11.41 -2.74
CA ASN A 90 -10.18 10.47 -3.74
C ASN A 90 -9.14 9.48 -3.18
N VAL A 91 -8.32 9.91 -2.22
CA VAL A 91 -7.38 9.02 -1.53
C VAL A 91 -8.13 8.07 -0.60
N SER A 92 -9.11 8.59 0.15
CA SER A 92 -9.95 7.77 1.04
C SER A 92 -10.72 6.69 0.28
N THR A 93 -11.34 7.03 -0.86
CA THR A 93 -12.12 6.08 -1.67
C THR A 93 -11.24 5.01 -2.30
N LEU A 94 -10.04 5.37 -2.79
CA LEU A 94 -9.08 4.39 -3.31
C LEU A 94 -8.55 3.46 -2.23
N ALA A 95 -8.23 3.97 -1.04
CA ALA A 95 -7.74 3.16 0.07
C ALA A 95 -8.81 2.20 0.62
N LYS A 96 -10.10 2.56 0.58
CA LYS A 96 -11.21 1.68 1.00
C LYS A 96 -11.32 0.38 0.20
N ILE A 97 -10.79 0.36 -1.03
CA ILE A 97 -10.81 -0.81 -1.92
C ILE A 97 -10.04 -2.00 -1.30
N PHE A 98 -9.10 -1.73 -0.39
CA PHE A 98 -8.36 -2.78 0.32
C PHE A 98 -9.19 -3.53 1.36
N GLY A 99 -10.30 -2.94 1.82
CA GLY A 99 -11.29 -3.61 2.66
C GLY A 99 -12.35 -4.38 1.87
N GLU A 100 -12.39 -4.22 0.55
CA GLU A 100 -13.30 -4.92 -0.36
C GLU A 100 -12.63 -6.16 -0.97
N GLN A 101 -13.42 -7.04 -1.61
CA GLN A 101 -12.88 -8.16 -2.37
C GLN A 101 -12.15 -7.67 -3.63
N PHE A 102 -11.02 -8.29 -3.98
CA PHE A 102 -10.13 -7.90 -5.10
C PHE A 102 -10.67 -8.26 -6.50
N LEU A 103 -11.92 -7.91 -6.79
CA LEU A 103 -12.64 -8.22 -8.02
C LEU A 103 -12.28 -7.28 -9.17
N LYS A 104 -11.89 -6.03 -8.88
CA LYS A 104 -11.58 -5.01 -9.91
C LYS A 104 -10.38 -5.41 -10.76
N PRO A 105 -10.37 -5.15 -12.07
CA PRO A 105 -9.18 -5.40 -12.90
C PRO A 105 -7.98 -4.56 -12.42
N LYS A 106 -6.80 -4.85 -12.98
CA LYS A 106 -5.60 -4.02 -12.72
C LYS A 106 -5.90 -2.55 -13.06
N TYR A 107 -5.42 -1.65 -12.22
CA TYR A 107 -5.49 -0.21 -12.50
C TYR A 107 -4.45 0.17 -13.55
N ASN A 108 -4.83 1.02 -14.50
CA ASN A 108 -3.85 1.72 -15.33
C ASN A 108 -3.28 2.88 -14.51
N LEU A 109 -1.96 2.94 -14.36
CA LEU A 109 -1.33 3.96 -13.52
C LEU A 109 -1.25 5.31 -14.23
N GLU A 110 -1.21 5.31 -15.56
CA GLU A 110 -1.15 6.53 -16.38
C GLU A 110 -2.34 7.45 -16.10
N ASP A 111 -3.52 6.87 -15.90
CA ASP A 111 -4.75 7.57 -15.55
C ASP A 111 -4.63 8.40 -14.25
N PHE A 112 -3.64 8.10 -13.40
CA PHE A 112 -3.42 8.77 -12.11
C PHE A 112 -2.21 9.71 -12.11
N LEU A 113 -1.39 9.74 -13.18
CA LEU A 113 -0.17 10.54 -13.24
C LEU A 113 -0.44 12.04 -13.42
N ASP A 114 -1.59 12.41 -14.01
CA ASP A 114 -1.95 13.80 -14.30
C ASP A 114 -2.45 14.58 -13.07
N HIS A 115 -2.58 13.93 -11.92
CA HIS A 115 -3.03 14.56 -10.68
C HIS A 115 -1.90 15.37 -10.01
N THR A 116 -1.68 16.61 -10.46
CA THR A 116 -0.82 17.60 -9.77
C THR A 116 -1.65 18.52 -8.87
N TYR A 117 -1.03 19.15 -7.85
CA TYR A 117 -1.70 20.13 -6.98
C TYR A 117 -2.46 21.24 -7.71
N ALA A 118 -2.00 21.63 -8.91
CA ALA A 118 -2.69 22.57 -9.79
C ALA A 118 -4.09 22.08 -10.19
N THR A 119 -4.28 20.78 -10.40
CA THR A 119 -5.59 20.17 -10.71
C THR A 119 -6.46 19.96 -9.48
N VAL A 120 -5.86 19.82 -8.29
CA VAL A 120 -6.59 19.59 -7.02
C VAL A 120 -7.12 20.89 -6.42
N SER A 121 -6.43 22.02 -6.62
CA SER A 121 -6.86 23.35 -6.17
C SER A 121 -7.83 24.05 -7.13
N ALA A 122 -8.12 23.47 -8.30
CA ALA A 122 -8.99 24.05 -9.32
C ALA A 122 -10.48 23.74 -9.12
N TYR A 123 -10.85 23.09 -7.99
CA TYR A 123 -12.22 22.79 -7.60
C TYR A 123 -12.53 23.35 -6.21
#